data_AF-A0A951XF56-F1
#
_entry.id   AF-A0A951XF56-F1
#
_cell.length_a   1.000
_cell.length_b   1.000
_cell.length_c   1.000
_cell.angle_alpha   90.00
_cell.angle_beta   90.00
_cell.angle_gamma   90.00
#
_symmetry.space_group_name_H-M   'P 1'
#
loop_
_entity.id
_entity.type
_entity.pdbx_description
1 polymer ?
#
loop_
_entity_poly.entity_id
_entity_poly.type
_entity_poly.pdbx_seq_one_letter_code
_entity_poly.pdbx_strand_id
1 'polypeptide(L)'
;SIPYSEAIRGRYDADYSPVYDPQETLFNTWLSELDNAIGILSNNSLSNQADYGSSDIFYNGDWTKWVKLANTLKLRIAARLENQNAAKTKEIFAQVMQDAIGPIDNDDAQLKYTNPNFSPFGQDINYRSVRYGSTSIINFMKSANDPRLPMYFEANDLTGNYQDTLAKYSTGLPAFINPADPLIRYQGGPADWTTNPTVAGFISNAFAVGSTDPGNTISRYFLISPINRHFFSPRYNGATGNYTDVLVTNAESCFLIAEFIEKGYGSGVNTKGTAEDWYNKGITSSIKTMNDIAAVAESGTGFSGDGAAEINAYLSNPNVAFNGSNDLERIYIQQYLNFYRNASEAFVFVRRTGYPKNGSAYYAREPFNEEIPRRWWLGDPGEVNRENWSAALSAQGFTPNAQDVPTLSSQRIWYDKNAP
;
A
#
# COMPACT_ATOMS: atom_id res chain seq x y z
N SER A 1 -11.79 -16.80 10.01
CA SER A 1 -13.25 -16.79 10.06
C SER A 1 -13.67 -15.55 10.80
N ILE A 2 -14.79 -14.95 10.44
CA ILE A 2 -15.34 -13.76 11.11
C ILE A 2 -16.87 -13.86 11.13
N PRO A 3 -17.56 -13.24 12.09
CA PRO A 3 -19.01 -13.07 11.99
C PRO A 3 -19.35 -12.22 10.77
N TYR A 4 -20.16 -12.76 9.86
CA TYR A 4 -20.62 -12.03 8.67
C TYR A 4 -22.10 -12.28 8.41
N SER A 5 -22.50 -13.54 8.22
CA SER A 5 -23.87 -13.91 7.85
C SER A 5 -24.88 -13.59 8.97
N GLU A 6 -24.47 -13.77 10.23
CA GLU A 6 -25.25 -13.48 11.43
C GLU A 6 -24.84 -12.17 12.13
N ALA A 7 -23.89 -11.42 11.56
CA ALA A 7 -23.41 -10.20 12.18
C ALA A 7 -24.52 -9.12 12.25
N ILE A 8 -24.47 -8.29 13.31
CA ILE A 8 -25.32 -7.10 13.50
C ILE A 8 -26.83 -7.43 13.68
N ARG A 9 -27.19 -8.70 13.94
CA ARG A 9 -28.58 -9.13 14.14
C ARG A 9 -29.15 -8.89 15.54
N GLY A 10 -28.32 -8.54 16.52
CA GLY A 10 -28.75 -8.38 17.92
C GLY A 10 -29.87 -7.36 18.18
N ARG A 11 -30.03 -6.35 17.32
CA ARG A 11 -31.14 -5.38 17.44
C ARG A 11 -32.49 -5.97 17.00
N TYR A 12 -32.48 -6.82 15.98
CA TYR A 12 -33.70 -7.26 15.29
C TYR A 12 -34.12 -8.67 15.70
N ASP A 13 -33.14 -9.54 15.91
CA ASP A 13 -33.36 -10.98 16.14
C ASP A 13 -32.92 -11.43 17.55
N ALA A 14 -32.42 -10.50 18.37
CA ALA A 14 -31.81 -10.78 19.68
C ALA A 14 -30.66 -11.82 19.61
N ASP A 15 -30.00 -11.93 18.46
CA ASP A 15 -28.81 -12.73 18.28
C ASP A 15 -27.56 -11.96 18.74
N TYR A 16 -26.99 -12.41 19.85
CA TYR A 16 -25.79 -11.83 20.46
C TYR A 16 -24.56 -12.73 20.34
N SER A 17 -24.71 -13.93 19.76
CA SER A 17 -23.67 -14.94 19.65
C SER A 17 -23.53 -15.41 18.19
N PRO A 18 -23.23 -14.50 17.24
CA PRO A 18 -23.18 -14.84 15.84
C PRO A 18 -22.05 -15.84 15.56
N VAL A 19 -22.31 -16.80 14.68
CA VAL A 19 -21.28 -17.75 14.21
C VAL A 19 -20.16 -17.03 13.46
N TYR A 20 -19.00 -17.68 13.40
CA TYR A 20 -17.85 -17.20 12.63
C TYR A 20 -17.78 -17.93 11.30
N ASP A 21 -18.21 -17.28 10.23
CA ASP A 21 -18.19 -17.84 8.88
C ASP A 21 -16.73 -18.15 8.43
N PRO A 22 -16.47 -19.37 7.91
CA PRO A 22 -15.16 -19.72 7.36
C PRO A 22 -14.73 -18.78 6.23
N GLN A 23 -13.44 -18.44 6.18
CA GLN A 23 -12.91 -17.56 5.12
C GLN A 23 -13.16 -18.13 3.71
N GLU A 24 -13.05 -19.45 3.53
CA GLU A 24 -13.36 -20.11 2.27
C GLU A 24 -14.80 -19.83 1.81
N THR A 25 -15.77 -19.98 2.71
CA THR A 25 -17.18 -19.66 2.46
C THR A 25 -17.35 -18.18 2.14
N LEU A 26 -16.72 -17.30 2.93
CA LEU A 26 -16.84 -15.85 2.77
C LEU A 26 -16.33 -15.35 1.42
N PHE A 27 -15.24 -15.91 0.89
CA PHE A 27 -14.76 -15.53 -0.44
C PHE A 27 -15.83 -15.81 -1.52
N ASN A 28 -16.54 -16.95 -1.42
CA ASN A 28 -17.64 -17.25 -2.33
C ASN A 28 -18.85 -16.33 -2.10
N THR A 29 -19.19 -16.04 -0.84
CA THR A 29 -20.27 -15.11 -0.48
C THR A 29 -20.02 -13.73 -1.06
N TRP A 30 -18.83 -13.15 -0.84
CA TRP A 30 -18.50 -11.82 -1.34
C TRP A 30 -18.52 -11.75 -2.87
N LEU A 31 -18.02 -12.78 -3.56
CA LEU A 31 -18.12 -12.84 -5.02
C LEU A 31 -19.57 -12.86 -5.49
N SER A 32 -20.42 -13.67 -4.86
CA SER A 32 -21.85 -13.73 -5.19
C SER A 32 -22.59 -12.42 -4.91
N GLU A 33 -22.25 -11.72 -3.83
CA GLU A 33 -22.83 -10.42 -3.49
C GLU A 33 -22.40 -9.33 -4.49
N LEU A 34 -21.13 -9.34 -4.89
CA LEU A 34 -20.62 -8.44 -5.93
C LEU A 34 -21.28 -8.72 -7.29
N ASP A 35 -21.44 -9.99 -7.68
CA ASP A 35 -22.12 -10.38 -8.92
C ASP A 35 -23.59 -9.93 -8.92
N ASN A 36 -24.28 -10.09 -7.80
CA ASN A 36 -25.65 -9.61 -7.64
C ASN A 36 -25.71 -8.08 -7.75
N ALA A 37 -24.84 -7.36 -7.05
CA ALA A 37 -24.77 -5.90 -7.12
C ALA A 37 -24.52 -5.39 -8.55
N ILE A 38 -23.58 -6.00 -9.28
CA ILE A 38 -23.31 -5.69 -10.70
C ILE A 38 -24.57 -5.94 -11.55
N GLY A 39 -25.24 -7.07 -11.34
CA GLY A 39 -26.47 -7.43 -12.06
C GLY A 39 -27.63 -6.46 -11.80
N ILE A 40 -27.82 -6.01 -10.56
CA ILE A 40 -28.86 -5.03 -10.20
C ILE A 40 -28.53 -3.65 -10.78
N LEU A 41 -27.31 -3.15 -10.56
CA LEU A 41 -26.93 -1.80 -10.97
C LEU A 41 -26.85 -1.65 -12.50
N SER A 42 -26.52 -2.72 -13.22
CA SER A 42 -26.44 -2.68 -14.68
C SER A 42 -27.79 -2.91 -15.37
N ASN A 43 -28.85 -3.25 -14.63
CA ASN A 43 -30.16 -3.59 -15.19
C ASN A 43 -31.04 -2.34 -15.37
N ASN A 44 -31.05 -1.80 -16.59
CA ASN A 44 -31.87 -0.65 -17.00
C ASN A 44 -33.39 -0.90 -16.97
N SER A 45 -33.84 -2.14 -16.79
CA SER A 45 -35.26 -2.51 -16.73
C SER A 45 -35.83 -2.46 -15.31
N LEU A 46 -34.97 -2.31 -14.28
CA LEU A 46 -35.42 -2.09 -12.91
C LEU A 46 -35.87 -0.62 -12.76
N SER A 47 -37.15 -0.42 -12.47
CA SER A 47 -37.80 0.88 -12.58
C SER A 47 -37.40 1.93 -11.54
N ASN A 48 -36.54 1.63 -10.56
CA ASN A 48 -36.15 2.55 -9.49
C ASN A 48 -34.75 2.25 -8.93
N GLN A 49 -33.68 2.74 -9.57
CA GLN A 49 -32.41 2.92 -8.85
C GLN A 49 -32.57 4.10 -7.89
N ALA A 50 -32.31 3.87 -6.61
CA ALA A 50 -32.31 4.94 -5.63
C ALA A 50 -31.10 5.86 -5.90
N ASP A 51 -31.38 7.13 -6.19
CA ASP A 51 -30.34 8.15 -6.26
C ASP A 51 -30.14 8.75 -4.87
N TYR A 52 -28.94 8.57 -4.33
CA TYR A 52 -28.54 9.11 -3.03
C TYR A 52 -27.90 10.49 -3.15
N GLY A 53 -27.65 11.00 -4.36
CA GLY A 53 -27.02 12.28 -4.63
C GLY A 53 -25.78 12.50 -3.78
N SER A 54 -25.70 13.63 -3.09
CA SER A 54 -24.60 13.97 -2.19
C SER A 54 -24.52 13.14 -0.90
N SER A 55 -25.48 12.25 -0.64
CA SER A 55 -25.39 11.28 0.47
C SER A 55 -24.46 10.11 0.13
N ASP A 56 -24.25 9.83 -1.16
CA ASP A 56 -23.14 8.99 -1.62
C ASP A 56 -21.88 9.86 -1.73
N ILE A 57 -21.09 9.84 -0.65
CA ILE A 57 -19.86 10.62 -0.54
C ILE A 57 -18.72 10.13 -1.45
N PHE A 58 -18.87 9.00 -2.13
CA PHE A 58 -17.84 8.41 -2.99
C PHE A 58 -18.09 8.72 -4.46
N TYR A 59 -19.28 8.41 -4.97
CA TYR A 59 -19.58 8.49 -6.40
C TYR A 59 -20.80 9.37 -6.72
N ASN A 60 -21.39 10.03 -5.72
CA ASN A 60 -22.55 10.92 -5.88
C ASN A 60 -23.69 10.29 -6.69
N GLY A 61 -23.94 8.98 -6.50
CA GLY A 61 -25.00 8.26 -7.20
C GLY A 61 -24.60 7.69 -8.58
N ASP A 62 -23.35 7.85 -9.02
CA ASP A 62 -22.87 7.23 -10.26
C ASP A 62 -22.72 5.71 -10.09
N TRP A 63 -23.79 4.99 -10.44
CA TRP A 63 -23.83 3.53 -10.38
C TRP A 63 -22.79 2.85 -11.28
N THR A 64 -22.34 3.50 -12.35
CA THR A 64 -21.33 2.93 -13.24
C THR A 64 -19.99 2.83 -12.50
N LYS A 65 -19.64 3.84 -11.70
CA LYS A 65 -18.45 3.79 -10.84
C LYS A 65 -18.58 2.74 -9.74
N TRP A 66 -19.77 2.52 -9.20
CA TRP A 66 -20.02 1.40 -8.26
C TRP A 66 -19.81 0.03 -8.91
N VAL A 67 -20.27 -0.18 -10.16
CA VAL A 67 -20.00 -1.41 -10.93
C VAL A 67 -18.50 -1.59 -11.19
N LYS A 68 -17.80 -0.52 -11.57
CA LYS A 68 -16.33 -0.54 -11.75
C LYS A 68 -15.60 -0.93 -10.47
N LEU A 69 -16.01 -0.38 -9.34
CA LEU A 69 -15.49 -0.74 -8.02
C LEU A 69 -15.75 -2.23 -7.73
N ALA A 70 -16.98 -2.71 -7.92
CA ALA A 70 -17.33 -4.11 -7.67
C ALA A 70 -16.48 -5.08 -8.52
N ASN A 71 -16.31 -4.79 -9.80
CA ASN A 71 -15.42 -5.54 -10.69
C ASN A 71 -13.95 -5.51 -10.22
N THR A 72 -13.46 -4.36 -9.73
CA THR A 72 -12.10 -4.23 -9.20
C THR A 72 -11.92 -5.03 -7.90
N LEU A 73 -12.93 -5.05 -7.03
CA LEU A 73 -12.93 -5.88 -5.82
C LEU A 73 -12.97 -7.38 -6.16
N LYS A 74 -13.67 -7.78 -7.22
CA LYS A 74 -13.59 -9.16 -7.76
C LYS A 74 -12.16 -9.52 -8.17
N LEU A 75 -11.43 -8.62 -8.85
CA LEU A 75 -10.00 -8.84 -9.18
C LEU A 75 -9.13 -8.96 -7.92
N ARG A 76 -9.36 -8.10 -6.91
CA ARG A 76 -8.65 -8.17 -5.63
C ARG A 76 -8.90 -9.50 -4.89
N ILE A 77 -10.15 -9.98 -4.88
CA ILE A 77 -10.51 -11.29 -4.34
C ILE A 77 -9.84 -12.41 -5.14
N ALA A 78 -9.88 -12.35 -6.47
CA ALA A 78 -9.26 -13.34 -7.35
C ALA A 78 -7.75 -13.46 -7.12
N ALA A 79 -7.08 -12.33 -6.88
CA ALA A 79 -5.66 -12.33 -6.54
C ALA A 79 -5.44 -13.05 -5.22
N ARG A 80 -6.16 -12.69 -4.16
CA ARG A 80 -6.06 -13.35 -2.84
C ARG A 80 -6.39 -14.85 -2.88
N LEU A 81 -7.32 -15.25 -3.75
CA LEU A 81 -7.76 -16.64 -3.93
C LEU A 81 -6.76 -17.51 -4.70
N GLU A 82 -5.90 -16.91 -5.53
CA GLU A 82 -5.07 -17.60 -6.52
C GLU A 82 -4.31 -18.81 -5.97
N ASN A 83 -3.64 -18.66 -4.83
CA ASN A 83 -2.85 -19.73 -4.20
C ASN A 83 -3.72 -20.88 -3.66
N GLN A 84 -5.03 -20.68 -3.54
CA GLN A 84 -5.99 -21.72 -3.16
C GLN A 84 -6.69 -22.32 -4.39
N ASN A 85 -7.04 -21.50 -5.38
CA ASN A 85 -7.82 -21.94 -6.53
C ASN A 85 -7.55 -21.10 -7.78
N ALA A 86 -6.45 -21.43 -8.48
CA ALA A 86 -6.05 -20.79 -9.73
C ALA A 86 -7.12 -20.90 -10.84
N ALA A 87 -7.90 -21.99 -10.88
CA ALA A 87 -8.97 -22.16 -11.86
C ALA A 87 -10.09 -21.13 -11.65
N LYS A 88 -10.51 -20.93 -10.40
CA LYS A 88 -11.50 -19.91 -10.04
C LYS A 88 -10.97 -18.49 -10.26
N THR A 89 -9.68 -18.23 -9.98
CA THR A 89 -9.04 -16.96 -10.32
C THR A 89 -9.12 -16.66 -11.81
N LYS A 90 -8.82 -17.64 -12.68
CA LYS A 90 -8.96 -17.50 -14.13
C LYS A 90 -10.40 -17.20 -14.54
N GLU A 91 -11.38 -17.87 -13.95
CA GLU A 91 -12.80 -17.65 -14.21
C GLU A 91 -13.23 -16.22 -13.84
N ILE A 92 -12.88 -15.75 -12.63
CA ILE A 92 -13.21 -14.41 -12.16
C ILE A 92 -12.56 -13.34 -13.05
N PHE A 93 -11.28 -13.54 -13.43
CA PHE A 93 -10.59 -12.63 -14.33
C PHE A 93 -11.31 -12.53 -15.69
N ALA A 94 -11.67 -13.67 -16.28
CA ALA A 94 -12.42 -13.69 -17.54
C ALA A 94 -13.78 -12.96 -17.42
N GLN A 95 -14.52 -13.19 -16.35
CA GLN A 95 -15.79 -12.51 -16.08
C GLN A 95 -15.62 -10.99 -16.01
N VAL A 96 -14.66 -10.50 -15.24
CA VAL A 96 -14.43 -9.05 -15.08
C VAL A 96 -14.02 -8.40 -16.40
N MET A 97 -13.18 -9.07 -17.20
CA MET A 97 -12.73 -8.51 -18.49
C MET A 97 -13.81 -8.56 -19.58
N GLN A 98 -14.76 -9.49 -19.49
CA GLN A 98 -15.89 -9.62 -20.41
C GLN A 98 -17.10 -8.76 -20.01
N ASP A 99 -17.16 -8.30 -18.76
CA ASP A 99 -18.17 -7.33 -18.33
C ASP A 99 -18.08 -6.05 -19.17
N ALA A 100 -19.25 -5.54 -19.58
CA ALA A 100 -19.34 -4.40 -20.49
C ALA A 100 -18.83 -3.10 -19.85
N ILE A 101 -19.03 -2.94 -18.54
CA ILE A 101 -18.56 -1.78 -17.76
C ILE A 101 -17.09 -1.98 -17.33
N GLY A 102 -16.72 -3.21 -16.98
CA GLY A 102 -15.38 -3.59 -16.58
C GLY A 102 -14.95 -3.04 -15.21
N PRO A 103 -13.67 -3.19 -14.83
CA PRO A 103 -13.14 -2.64 -13.60
C PRO A 103 -12.87 -1.12 -13.71
N ILE A 104 -12.33 -0.53 -12.64
CA ILE A 104 -11.82 0.85 -12.67
C ILE A 104 -10.72 0.93 -13.75
N ASP A 105 -10.85 1.89 -14.65
CA ASP A 105 -10.00 2.06 -15.84
C ASP A 105 -9.49 3.50 -16.03
N ASN A 106 -9.84 4.41 -15.12
CA ASN A 106 -9.38 5.79 -15.11
C ASN A 106 -9.39 6.37 -13.69
N ASP A 107 -8.66 7.48 -13.49
CA ASP A 107 -8.41 8.04 -12.16
C ASP A 107 -9.65 8.72 -11.52
N ASP A 108 -10.67 9.07 -12.31
CA ASP A 108 -11.94 9.66 -11.86
C ASP A 108 -12.93 8.60 -11.28
N ALA A 109 -12.72 7.32 -11.59
CA ALA A 109 -13.52 6.22 -11.05
C ALA A 109 -12.93 5.60 -9.76
N GLN A 110 -11.81 6.12 -9.25
CA GLN A 110 -11.16 5.61 -8.05
C GLN A 110 -12.03 5.79 -6.80
N LEU A 111 -11.94 4.86 -5.85
CA LEU A 111 -12.65 4.99 -4.57
C LEU A 111 -11.88 5.96 -3.67
N LYS A 112 -12.17 7.25 -3.84
CA LYS A 112 -11.51 8.37 -3.17
C LYS A 112 -12.38 8.92 -2.05
N TYR A 113 -11.75 9.22 -0.91
CA TYR A 113 -12.38 9.90 0.20
C TYR A 113 -11.50 11.06 0.66
N THR A 114 -12.01 12.29 0.55
CA THR A 114 -11.32 13.47 1.06
C THR A 114 -12.01 13.94 2.32
N ASN A 115 -11.28 13.96 3.43
CA ASN A 115 -11.77 14.52 4.69
C ASN A 115 -10.87 15.67 5.11
N PRO A 116 -11.38 16.91 5.09
CA PRO A 116 -10.58 18.06 5.48
C PRO A 116 -10.14 17.92 6.93
N ASN A 117 -10.96 17.40 7.83
CA ASN A 117 -10.69 17.34 9.27
C ASN A 117 -9.95 16.10 9.76
N PHE A 118 -9.61 15.16 8.86
CA PHE A 118 -8.98 13.91 9.26
C PHE A 118 -7.45 14.03 9.33
N SER A 119 -6.87 13.59 10.44
CA SER A 119 -5.43 13.50 10.65
C SER A 119 -5.12 12.12 11.26
N PRO A 120 -4.82 11.10 10.42
CA PRO A 120 -4.71 9.72 10.89
C PRO A 120 -3.54 9.50 11.86
N PHE A 121 -2.49 10.33 11.76
CA PHE A 121 -1.28 10.20 12.58
C PHE A 121 -1.16 11.29 13.65
N GLY A 122 -2.06 12.28 13.69
CA GLY A 122 -2.07 13.35 14.68
C GLY A 122 -0.68 13.97 14.91
N GLN A 123 -0.33 14.17 16.18
CA GLN A 123 1.00 14.65 16.61
C GLN A 123 2.07 13.55 16.65
N ASP A 124 1.67 12.27 16.55
CA ASP A 124 2.56 11.12 16.73
C ASP A 124 3.54 10.95 15.57
N ILE A 125 3.23 11.49 14.38
CA ILE A 125 4.15 11.51 13.23
C ILE A 125 5.44 12.32 13.51
N ASN A 126 5.43 13.21 14.51
CA ASN A 126 6.56 14.10 14.84
C ASN A 126 7.27 13.73 16.16
N TYR A 127 6.53 13.52 17.24
CA TYR A 127 7.11 13.63 18.59
C TYR A 127 7.57 12.31 19.20
N ARG A 128 6.91 11.18 18.90
CA ARG A 128 7.15 9.90 19.60
C ARG A 128 7.88 8.86 18.76
N SER A 129 7.79 8.94 17.43
CA SER A 129 8.38 7.95 16.54
C SER A 129 8.62 8.55 15.17
N VAL A 130 9.86 8.98 14.89
CA VAL A 130 10.27 9.39 13.55
C VAL A 130 10.01 8.21 12.61
N ARG A 131 9.13 8.43 11.62
CA ARG A 131 8.83 7.44 10.57
C ARG A 131 9.73 7.74 9.38
N TYR A 132 10.32 6.71 8.80
CA TYR A 132 11.25 6.80 7.68
C TYR A 132 11.03 5.62 6.72
N GLY A 133 11.51 5.75 5.49
CA GLY A 133 11.56 4.64 4.54
C GLY A 133 12.77 3.77 4.81
N SER A 134 12.65 2.47 4.54
CA SER A 134 13.81 1.59 4.56
C SER A 134 14.88 2.06 3.55
N THR A 135 16.15 1.80 3.82
CA THR A 135 17.24 2.00 2.86
C THR A 135 16.92 1.39 1.48
N SER A 136 16.32 0.20 1.41
CA SER A 136 15.98 -0.45 0.15
C SER A 136 14.92 0.31 -0.67
N ILE A 137 13.84 0.82 -0.06
CA ILE A 137 12.82 1.56 -0.82
C ILE A 137 13.40 2.88 -1.33
N ILE A 138 14.18 3.58 -0.51
CA ILE A 138 14.84 4.83 -0.87
C ILE A 138 15.83 4.60 -2.02
N ASN A 139 16.65 3.55 -1.93
CA ASN A 139 17.62 3.21 -2.98
C ASN A 139 16.95 2.82 -4.29
N PHE A 140 15.88 2.01 -4.25
CA PHE A 140 15.10 1.69 -5.44
C PHE A 140 14.59 2.97 -6.10
N MET A 141 13.89 3.82 -5.34
CA MET A 141 13.29 5.05 -5.86
C MET A 141 14.33 6.01 -6.44
N LYS A 142 15.52 6.14 -5.82
CA LYS A 142 16.64 6.92 -6.36
C LYS A 142 17.18 6.33 -7.65
N SER A 143 17.42 5.02 -7.69
CA SER A 143 17.93 4.33 -8.89
C SER A 143 16.95 4.39 -10.08
N ALA A 144 15.65 4.47 -9.77
CA ALA A 144 14.58 4.57 -10.75
C ALA A 144 14.26 6.02 -11.16
N ASN A 145 14.89 7.03 -10.53
CA ASN A 145 14.49 8.44 -10.63
C ASN A 145 12.98 8.62 -10.40
N ASP A 146 12.45 7.97 -9.37
CA ASP A 146 11.02 7.88 -9.11
C ASP A 146 10.45 9.26 -8.71
N PRO A 147 9.49 9.82 -9.47
CA PRO A 147 8.93 11.14 -9.17
C PRO A 147 8.12 11.17 -7.87
N ARG A 148 7.79 10.00 -7.29
CA ARG A 148 7.12 9.90 -5.99
C ARG A 148 8.09 10.05 -4.81
N LEU A 149 9.41 9.99 -5.02
CA LEU A 149 10.42 10.11 -3.94
C LEU A 149 10.23 11.36 -3.07
N PRO A 150 10.15 12.60 -3.64
CA PRO A 150 9.92 13.80 -2.84
C PRO A 150 8.50 13.85 -2.23
N MET A 151 7.52 13.17 -2.83
CA MET A 151 6.16 13.09 -2.27
C MET A 151 6.12 12.19 -1.03
N TYR A 152 6.91 11.12 -1.02
CA TYR A 152 6.88 10.12 0.04
C TYR A 152 7.78 10.48 1.22
N PHE A 153 8.87 11.21 0.96
CA PHE A 153 9.92 11.50 1.94
C PHE A 153 10.33 12.97 1.93
N GLU A 154 10.63 13.49 3.12
CA GLU A 154 11.23 14.80 3.31
C GLU A 154 12.75 14.75 3.06
N ALA A 155 13.32 15.89 2.65
CA ALA A 155 14.77 16.04 2.62
C ALA A 155 15.32 15.96 4.06
N ASN A 156 16.44 15.26 4.23
CA ASN A 156 17.21 15.32 5.47
C ASN A 156 18.00 16.65 5.57
N ASP A 157 18.82 16.81 6.62
CA ASP A 157 19.55 18.06 6.85
C ASP A 157 20.81 18.23 5.98
N LEU A 158 21.17 17.25 5.15
CA LEU A 158 22.30 17.32 4.21
C LEU A 158 21.91 18.12 2.95
N THR A 159 21.48 19.36 3.17
CA THR A 159 21.13 20.34 2.15
C THR A 159 21.87 21.66 2.40
N GLY A 160 22.03 22.49 1.37
CA GLY A 160 22.73 23.77 1.49
C GLY A 160 24.20 23.62 1.90
N ASN A 161 24.64 24.42 2.88
CA ASN A 161 26.05 24.61 3.22
C ASN A 161 26.61 23.55 4.20
N TYR A 162 26.03 22.35 4.28
CA TYR A 162 26.54 21.31 5.19
C TYR A 162 28.01 20.96 4.91
N GLN A 163 28.42 20.98 3.63
CA GLN A 163 29.79 20.70 3.19
C GLN A 163 30.79 21.72 3.75
N ASP A 164 30.43 23.00 3.78
CA ASP A 164 31.27 24.06 4.35
C ASP A 164 31.50 23.83 5.85
N THR A 165 30.47 23.41 6.58
CA THR A 165 30.58 23.07 8.01
C THR A 165 31.48 21.86 8.22
N LEU A 166 31.33 20.80 7.41
CA LEU A 166 32.20 19.62 7.47
C LEU A 166 33.67 19.98 7.21
N ALA A 167 33.92 20.81 6.18
CA ALA A 167 35.26 21.28 5.83
C ALA A 167 35.86 22.14 6.94
N LYS A 168 35.09 23.09 7.49
CA LYS A 168 35.52 23.99 8.57
C LYS A 168 36.02 23.21 9.80
N TYR A 169 35.35 22.12 10.17
CA TYR A 169 35.70 21.32 11.34
C TYR A 169 36.46 20.02 11.03
N SER A 170 36.88 19.83 9.77
CA SER A 170 37.60 18.62 9.32
C SER A 170 36.88 17.32 9.72
N THR A 171 35.55 17.32 9.65
CA THR A 171 34.71 16.17 10.04
C THR A 171 34.20 15.44 8.80
N GLY A 172 34.42 14.12 8.73
CA GLY A 172 33.88 13.27 7.68
C GLY A 172 32.45 12.81 7.99
N LEU A 173 31.65 12.57 6.95
CA LEU A 173 30.35 11.93 7.09
C LEU A 173 30.49 10.47 7.54
N PRO A 174 29.48 9.88 8.22
CA PRO A 174 29.44 8.46 8.49
C PRO A 174 29.56 7.63 7.21
N ALA A 175 30.19 6.46 7.28
CA ALA A 175 30.56 5.65 6.12
C ALA A 175 29.37 5.21 5.23
N PHE A 176 28.15 5.14 5.77
CA PHE A 176 26.95 4.78 5.01
C PHE A 176 26.40 5.93 4.15
N ILE A 177 26.89 7.15 4.34
CA ILE A 177 26.52 8.32 3.54
C ILE A 177 27.55 8.53 2.45
N ASN A 178 27.13 8.43 1.19
CA ASN A 178 27.98 8.74 0.05
C ASN A 178 27.92 10.25 -0.28
N PRO A 179 29.00 11.03 -0.11
CA PRO A 179 29.00 12.47 -0.40
C PRO A 179 28.82 12.80 -1.90
N ALA A 180 29.07 11.84 -2.79
CA ALA A 180 28.89 12.02 -4.24
C ALA A 180 27.46 11.67 -4.73
N ASP A 181 26.57 11.25 -3.82
CA ASP A 181 25.19 10.94 -4.15
C ASP A 181 24.41 12.23 -4.51
N PRO A 182 23.92 12.38 -5.75
CA PRO A 182 23.18 13.59 -6.14
C PRO A 182 21.85 13.74 -5.39
N LEU A 183 21.36 12.65 -4.79
CA LEU A 183 20.17 12.61 -3.96
C LEU A 183 20.55 12.31 -2.49
N ILE A 184 21.71 12.81 -2.03
CA ILE A 184 22.20 12.64 -0.65
C ILE A 184 21.20 13.08 0.42
N ARG A 185 20.31 14.02 0.07
CA ARG A 185 19.21 14.49 0.91
C ARG A 185 18.11 13.45 1.18
N TYR A 186 18.17 12.29 0.50
CA TYR A 186 17.24 11.17 0.65
C TYR A 186 17.99 9.92 1.11
N GLN A 187 17.85 9.57 2.39
CA GLN A 187 18.48 8.39 3.00
C GLN A 187 17.46 7.60 3.82
N GLY A 188 17.42 6.29 3.62
CA GLY A 188 16.57 5.40 4.41
C GLY A 188 17.30 4.83 5.62
N GLY A 189 16.55 4.46 6.65
CA GLY A 189 17.05 3.73 7.81
C GLY A 189 16.83 2.22 7.68
N PRO A 190 17.40 1.40 8.58
CA PRO A 190 17.18 -0.04 8.56
C PRO A 190 15.74 -0.40 8.94
N ALA A 191 15.16 -1.40 8.29
CA ALA A 191 13.87 -1.97 8.64
C ALA A 191 13.88 -2.65 10.03
N ASP A 192 15.03 -3.20 10.41
CA ASP A 192 15.31 -3.76 11.74
C ASP A 192 16.58 -3.10 12.31
N TRP A 193 16.41 -2.38 13.41
CA TRP A 193 17.50 -1.67 14.08
C TRP A 193 18.65 -2.58 14.53
N THR A 194 18.40 -3.88 14.76
CA THR A 194 19.41 -4.85 15.16
C THR A 194 20.28 -5.34 14.01
N THR A 195 19.79 -5.25 12.77
CA THR A 195 20.55 -5.70 11.57
C THR A 195 21.62 -4.69 11.15
N ASN A 196 21.41 -3.42 11.47
CA ASN A 196 22.38 -2.35 11.20
C ASN A 196 22.38 -1.32 12.34
N PRO A 197 22.98 -1.65 13.49
CA PRO A 197 22.98 -0.78 14.66
C PRO A 197 23.71 0.55 14.42
N THR A 198 24.68 0.57 13.51
CA THR A 198 25.40 1.78 13.12
C THR A 198 24.48 2.81 12.47
N VAL A 199 23.70 2.41 11.46
CA VAL A 199 22.72 3.31 10.82
C VAL A 199 21.56 3.60 11.78
N ALA A 200 21.12 2.60 12.55
CA ALA A 200 20.05 2.77 13.53
C ALA A 200 20.34 3.86 14.56
N GLY A 201 21.62 4.03 14.94
CA GLY A 201 22.06 5.13 15.80
C GLY A 201 21.68 6.52 15.31
N PHE A 202 21.50 6.72 13.99
CA PHE A 202 21.16 8.00 13.37
C PHE A 202 19.66 8.19 13.07
N ILE A 203 18.80 7.23 13.43
CA ILE A 203 17.34 7.35 13.25
C ILE A 203 16.78 8.51 14.10
N SER A 204 17.24 8.63 15.34
CA SER A 204 16.75 9.64 16.29
C SER A 204 17.85 10.57 16.82
N ASN A 205 19.12 10.27 16.56
CA ASN A 205 20.23 11.12 16.98
C ASN A 205 20.78 11.90 15.80
N ALA A 206 20.94 13.20 16.00
CA ALA A 206 21.58 14.06 15.01
C ALA A 206 23.10 13.79 14.97
N PHE A 207 23.66 13.86 13.77
CA PHE A 207 25.09 13.92 13.55
C PHE A 207 25.59 15.33 13.91
N ALA A 208 26.38 15.41 14.98
CA ALA A 208 26.89 16.67 15.50
C ALA A 208 28.24 17.03 14.85
N VAL A 209 28.37 18.26 14.35
CA VAL A 209 29.59 18.80 13.75
C VAL A 209 29.89 20.16 14.38
N GLY A 210 31.04 20.29 15.03
CA GLY A 210 31.46 21.53 15.67
C GLY A 210 32.54 21.34 16.71
N SER A 211 33.10 22.45 17.20
CA SER A 211 34.03 22.46 18.34
C SER A 211 33.26 22.50 19.67
N THR A 212 33.81 21.88 20.70
CA THR A 212 33.33 21.98 22.09
C THR A 212 33.82 23.24 22.82
N ASP A 213 34.62 24.09 22.16
CA ASP A 213 35.15 25.30 22.77
C ASP A 213 34.04 26.33 23.09
N PRO A 214 34.15 27.06 24.21
CA PRO A 214 33.20 28.11 24.57
C PRO A 214 33.09 29.17 23.47
N GLY A 215 31.88 29.34 22.91
CA GLY A 215 31.59 30.33 21.86
C GLY A 215 31.38 29.75 20.45
N ASN A 216 31.64 28.46 20.24
CA ASN A 216 31.37 27.79 18.96
C ASN A 216 29.98 27.13 18.92
N THR A 217 29.28 27.26 17.78
CA THR A 217 28.00 26.58 17.55
C THR A 217 28.24 25.15 17.05
N ILE A 218 27.61 24.17 17.70
CA ILE A 218 27.53 22.78 17.21
C ILE A 218 26.34 22.68 16.26
N SER A 219 26.63 22.40 14.99
CA SER A 219 25.61 22.05 14.00
C SER A 219 25.14 20.62 14.22
N ARG A 220 23.84 20.39 14.04
CA ARG A 220 23.20 19.08 14.19
C ARG A 220 22.49 18.75 12.89
N TYR A 221 22.86 17.62 12.29
CA TYR A 221 22.31 17.14 11.03
C TYR A 221 21.60 15.80 11.24
N PHE A 222 20.29 15.75 11.03
CA PHE A 222 19.57 14.48 10.91
C PHE A 222 19.85 13.87 9.54
N LEU A 223 20.36 12.64 9.53
CA LEU A 223 20.86 11.99 8.32
C LEU A 223 19.81 11.13 7.63
N ILE A 224 18.83 10.59 8.37
CA ILE A 224 17.77 9.75 7.84
C ILE A 224 16.58 10.63 7.44
N SER A 225 16.10 10.43 6.22
CA SER A 225 14.95 11.14 5.68
C SER A 225 13.65 10.63 6.30
N PRO A 226 12.87 11.50 6.97
CA PRO A 226 11.56 11.10 7.45
C PRO A 226 10.56 10.98 6.29
N ILE A 227 9.45 10.30 6.53
CA ILE A 227 8.30 10.36 5.61
C ILE A 227 7.80 11.80 5.49
N ASN A 228 7.26 12.16 4.32
CA ASN A 228 6.71 13.48 4.08
C ASN A 228 5.45 13.72 4.91
N ARG A 229 5.53 14.62 5.89
CA ARG A 229 4.48 14.81 6.89
C ARG A 229 3.27 15.49 6.31
N HIS A 230 3.44 16.47 5.43
CA HIS A 230 2.31 17.14 4.79
C HIS A 230 1.54 16.15 3.91
N PHE A 231 2.24 15.26 3.22
CA PHE A 231 1.61 14.21 2.40
C PHE A 231 0.76 13.22 3.23
N PHE A 232 1.20 12.84 4.43
CA PHE A 232 0.51 11.88 5.29
C PHE A 232 -0.47 12.49 6.29
N SER A 233 -0.19 13.70 6.76
CA SER A 233 -0.96 14.42 7.78
C SER A 233 -0.94 15.92 7.48
N PRO A 234 -1.64 16.38 6.42
CA PRO A 234 -1.55 17.75 5.90
C PRO A 234 -2.02 18.84 6.87
N ARG A 235 -2.75 18.49 7.93
CA ARG A 235 -3.15 19.45 8.98
C ARG A 235 -2.15 19.60 10.12
N TYR A 236 -0.99 18.96 10.00
CA TYR A 236 0.07 19.12 10.96
C TYR A 236 0.80 20.46 10.79
N ASN A 237 1.27 21.06 11.90
CA ASN A 237 2.11 22.25 11.91
C ASN A 237 1.55 23.50 11.18
N GLY A 238 0.22 23.70 11.20
CA GLY A 238 -0.42 24.90 10.66
C GLY A 238 -0.64 24.90 9.15
N ALA A 239 -0.45 23.77 8.48
CA ALA A 239 -0.74 23.62 7.06
C ALA A 239 -2.27 23.58 6.76
N THR A 240 -2.63 24.04 5.56
CA THR A 240 -4.02 24.26 5.09
C THR A 240 -4.57 23.15 4.19
N GLY A 241 -3.72 22.18 3.82
CA GLY A 241 -4.09 21.06 2.96
C GLY A 241 -5.08 20.08 3.60
N ASN A 242 -5.68 19.23 2.76
CA ASN A 242 -6.69 18.25 3.15
C ASN A 242 -6.17 16.82 3.01
N TYR A 243 -6.58 15.95 3.93
CA TYR A 243 -6.30 14.53 3.79
C TYR A 243 -7.22 13.90 2.75
N THR A 244 -6.62 13.28 1.75
CA THR A 244 -7.30 12.45 0.76
C THR A 244 -6.82 11.02 0.92
N ASP A 245 -7.73 10.07 1.04
CA ASP A 245 -7.46 8.64 0.93
C ASP A 245 -7.96 8.12 -0.42
N VAL A 246 -7.26 7.13 -0.98
CA VAL A 246 -7.71 6.43 -2.19
C VAL A 246 -7.63 4.93 -1.91
N LEU A 247 -8.79 4.36 -1.59
CA LEU A 247 -8.96 3.02 -1.02
C LEU A 247 -8.83 1.93 -2.08
N VAL A 248 -9.24 2.23 -3.32
CA VAL A 248 -9.12 1.38 -4.51
C VAL A 248 -8.70 2.27 -5.67
N THR A 249 -7.51 2.04 -6.22
CA THR A 249 -6.95 2.86 -7.29
C THR A 249 -7.14 2.22 -8.66
N ASN A 250 -7.13 3.05 -9.70
CA ASN A 250 -7.04 2.60 -11.09
C ASN A 250 -5.71 1.87 -11.33
N ALA A 251 -4.63 2.36 -10.71
CA ALA A 251 -3.34 1.69 -10.72
C ALA A 251 -3.42 0.24 -10.23
N GLU A 252 -4.15 -0.02 -9.13
CA GLU A 252 -4.34 -1.38 -8.63
C GLU A 252 -5.06 -2.28 -9.64
N SER A 253 -6.16 -1.81 -10.23
CA SER A 253 -6.86 -2.52 -11.30
C SER A 253 -5.91 -2.88 -12.45
N CYS A 254 -5.14 -1.90 -12.92
CA CYS A 254 -4.16 -2.06 -13.99
C CYS A 254 -3.08 -3.11 -13.67
N PHE A 255 -2.49 -3.04 -12.47
CA PHE A 255 -1.44 -3.98 -12.06
C PHE A 255 -1.99 -5.40 -11.80
N LEU A 256 -3.20 -5.54 -11.27
CA LEU A 256 -3.86 -6.84 -11.16
C LEU A 256 -4.11 -7.48 -12.53
N ILE A 257 -4.58 -6.69 -13.49
CA ILE A 257 -4.77 -7.16 -14.87
C ILE A 257 -3.43 -7.55 -15.50
N ALA A 258 -2.40 -6.71 -15.37
CA ALA A 258 -1.06 -7.02 -15.86
C ALA A 258 -0.50 -8.31 -15.24
N GLU A 259 -0.62 -8.48 -13.92
CA GLU A 259 -0.24 -9.70 -13.20
C GLU A 259 -0.94 -10.93 -13.77
N PHE A 260 -2.25 -10.87 -13.96
CA PHE A 260 -3.01 -12.01 -14.44
C PHE A 260 -2.69 -12.37 -15.89
N ILE A 261 -2.38 -11.37 -16.73
CA ILE A 261 -1.92 -11.61 -18.11
C ILE A 261 -0.55 -12.29 -18.10
N GLU A 262 0.42 -11.76 -17.33
CA GLU A 262 1.77 -12.34 -17.21
C GLU A 262 1.74 -13.78 -16.66
N LYS A 263 0.78 -14.09 -15.79
CA LYS A 263 0.54 -15.44 -15.26
C LYS A 263 -0.21 -16.37 -16.21
N GLY A 264 -0.61 -15.90 -17.39
CA GLY A 264 -1.28 -16.70 -18.43
C GLY A 264 -2.80 -16.83 -18.27
N TYR A 265 -3.43 -16.10 -17.35
CA TYR A 265 -4.89 -16.12 -17.19
C TYR A 265 -5.63 -15.39 -18.33
N GLY A 266 -4.95 -14.57 -19.13
CA GLY A 266 -5.51 -13.88 -20.29
C GLY A 266 -5.80 -14.74 -21.52
N SER A 267 -5.38 -16.01 -21.55
CA SER A 267 -5.62 -16.88 -22.71
C SER A 267 -7.12 -17.08 -22.97
N GLY A 268 -7.60 -16.65 -24.15
CA GLY A 268 -9.01 -16.73 -24.55
C GLY A 268 -9.89 -15.59 -24.02
N VAL A 269 -9.30 -14.58 -23.38
CA VAL A 269 -10.01 -13.41 -22.82
C VAL A 269 -9.62 -12.17 -23.62
N ASN A 270 -10.59 -11.30 -23.95
CA ASN A 270 -10.27 -9.98 -24.48
C ASN A 270 -9.75 -9.09 -23.34
N THR A 271 -8.43 -9.03 -23.19
CA THR A 271 -7.77 -8.28 -22.12
C THR A 271 -7.71 -6.77 -22.37
N LYS A 272 -8.17 -6.28 -23.54
CA LYS A 272 -8.17 -4.85 -23.91
C LYS A 272 -6.77 -4.20 -23.86
N GLY A 273 -5.72 -5.00 -24.03
CA GLY A 273 -4.31 -4.59 -23.96
C GLY A 273 -3.39 -5.74 -23.58
N THR A 274 -2.09 -5.56 -23.82
CA THR A 274 -1.03 -6.46 -23.34
C THR A 274 -0.74 -6.23 -21.84
N ALA A 275 0.02 -7.12 -21.21
CA ALA A 275 0.47 -6.90 -19.84
C ALA A 275 1.30 -5.61 -19.70
N GLU A 276 2.15 -5.30 -20.69
CA GLU A 276 2.94 -4.07 -20.72
C GLU A 276 2.05 -2.83 -20.81
N ASP A 277 1.01 -2.85 -21.65
CA ASP A 277 0.06 -1.74 -21.75
C ASP A 277 -0.61 -1.45 -20.40
N TRP A 278 -1.05 -2.50 -19.70
CA TRP A 278 -1.68 -2.38 -18.39
C TRP A 278 -0.68 -1.96 -17.31
N TYR A 279 0.55 -2.48 -17.34
CA TYR A 279 1.62 -2.09 -16.43
C TYR A 279 1.95 -0.59 -16.55
N ASN A 280 2.10 -0.09 -17.78
CA ASN A 280 2.40 1.32 -18.04
C ASN A 280 1.23 2.24 -17.64
N LYS A 281 -0.02 1.81 -17.87
CA LYS A 281 -1.21 2.50 -17.34
C LYS A 281 -1.22 2.54 -15.82
N GLY A 282 -0.84 1.44 -15.17
CA GLY A 282 -0.76 1.33 -13.72
C GLY A 282 0.25 2.28 -13.11
N ILE A 283 1.46 2.36 -13.69
CA ILE A 283 2.50 3.32 -13.27
C ILE A 283 2.00 4.75 -13.42
N THR A 284 1.44 5.07 -14.59
CA THR A 284 0.92 6.42 -14.89
C THR A 284 -0.13 6.84 -13.88
N SER A 285 -1.13 5.97 -13.62
CA SER A 285 -2.18 6.21 -12.63
C SER A 285 -1.64 6.32 -11.20
N SER A 286 -0.65 5.49 -10.83
CA SER A 286 -0.05 5.54 -9.49
C SER A 286 0.65 6.87 -9.26
N ILE A 287 1.48 7.33 -10.21
CA ILE A 287 2.18 8.61 -10.11
C ILE A 287 1.20 9.78 -10.07
N LYS A 288 0.18 9.79 -10.94
CA LYS A 288 -0.86 10.82 -10.96
C LYS A 288 -1.67 10.87 -9.67
N THR A 289 -2.07 9.71 -9.15
CA THR A 289 -2.81 9.62 -7.88
C THR A 289 -2.00 10.17 -6.72
N MET A 290 -0.70 9.84 -6.64
CA MET A 290 0.18 10.36 -5.59
C MET A 290 0.41 11.87 -5.76
N ASN A 291 0.50 12.37 -6.99
CA ASN A 291 0.60 13.80 -7.25
C ASN A 291 -0.67 14.57 -6.84
N ASP A 292 -1.86 14.04 -7.15
CA ASP A 292 -3.15 14.61 -6.72
C ASP A 292 -3.23 14.67 -5.19
N ILE A 293 -2.86 13.58 -4.51
CA ILE A 293 -2.79 13.58 -3.04
C ILE A 293 -1.81 14.64 -2.54
N ALA A 294 -0.61 14.73 -3.13
CA ALA A 294 0.41 15.70 -2.74
C ALA A 294 -0.02 17.16 -2.95
N ALA A 295 -0.81 17.43 -4.01
CA ALA A 295 -1.39 18.73 -4.31
C ALA A 295 -2.52 19.09 -3.34
N VAL A 296 -3.47 18.17 -3.10
CA VAL A 296 -4.56 18.39 -2.13
C VAL A 296 -4.05 18.54 -0.71
N ALA A 297 -2.94 17.85 -0.38
CA ALA A 297 -2.24 17.97 0.88
C ALA A 297 -1.41 19.26 1.02
N GLU A 298 -1.26 20.06 -0.05
CA GLU A 298 -0.39 21.25 -0.11
C GLU A 298 1.04 20.94 0.35
N SER A 299 1.54 19.75 0.01
CA SER A 299 2.84 19.27 0.49
C SER A 299 4.04 20.03 -0.08
N GLY A 300 3.87 20.74 -1.19
CA GLY A 300 4.95 21.41 -1.92
C GLY A 300 5.92 20.46 -2.64
N THR A 301 5.56 19.17 -2.75
CA THR A 301 6.45 18.11 -3.29
C THR A 301 5.93 17.42 -4.54
N GLY A 302 4.75 17.81 -5.01
CA GLY A 302 4.19 17.37 -6.29
C GLY A 302 4.74 18.17 -7.47
N PHE A 303 4.53 17.66 -8.68
CA PHE A 303 4.75 18.38 -9.93
C PHE A 303 3.46 19.07 -10.40
N SER A 304 3.62 20.12 -11.20
CA SER A 304 2.51 20.87 -11.79
C SER A 304 2.00 20.19 -13.06
N GLY A 305 0.72 20.36 -13.36
CA GLY A 305 0.10 19.80 -14.58
C GLY A 305 -0.10 18.29 -14.51
N ASP A 306 -0.04 17.63 -15.67
CA ASP A 306 -0.32 16.18 -15.80
C ASP A 306 0.90 15.27 -15.55
N GLY A 307 2.08 15.86 -15.33
CA GLY A 307 3.32 15.13 -15.05
C GLY A 307 3.87 14.32 -16.23
N ALA A 308 3.48 14.62 -17.47
CA ALA A 308 3.85 13.79 -18.61
C ALA A 308 5.37 13.60 -18.76
N ALA A 309 6.17 14.63 -18.48
CA ALA A 309 7.63 14.54 -18.58
C ALA A 309 8.22 13.59 -17.52
N GLU A 310 7.79 13.73 -16.27
CA GLU A 310 8.20 12.90 -15.14
C GLU A 310 7.80 11.44 -15.35
N ILE A 311 6.56 11.21 -15.79
CA ILE A 311 6.01 9.88 -16.05
C ILE A 311 6.76 9.21 -17.22
N ASN A 312 6.98 9.92 -18.33
CA ASN A 312 7.70 9.36 -19.47
C ASN A 312 9.16 9.03 -19.14
N ALA A 313 9.83 9.89 -18.36
CA ALA A 313 11.19 9.63 -17.89
C ALA A 313 11.24 8.39 -16.98
N TYR A 314 10.25 8.23 -16.09
CA TYR A 314 10.17 7.06 -15.21
C TYR A 314 9.89 5.76 -15.97
N LEU A 315 8.93 5.77 -16.89
CA LEU A 315 8.60 4.61 -17.74
C LEU A 315 9.78 4.16 -18.61
N SER A 316 10.63 5.10 -19.02
CA SER A 316 11.82 4.83 -19.84
C SER A 316 13.02 4.33 -19.03
N ASN A 317 12.95 4.33 -17.69
CA ASN A 317 14.06 3.90 -16.85
C ASN A 317 14.30 2.39 -17.00
N PRO A 318 15.52 1.89 -17.26
CA PRO A 318 15.80 0.45 -17.40
C PRO A 318 15.46 -0.41 -16.16
N ASN A 319 15.45 0.20 -14.98
CA ASN A 319 15.04 -0.45 -13.73
C ASN A 319 13.52 -0.54 -13.59
N VAL A 320 12.75 0.10 -14.47
CA VAL A 320 11.27 0.17 -14.44
C VAL A 320 10.67 -0.47 -15.68
N ALA A 321 11.19 -0.18 -16.87
CA ALA A 321 10.67 -0.67 -18.14
C ALA A 321 10.59 -2.20 -18.19
N PHE A 322 9.52 -2.72 -18.80
CA PHE A 322 9.42 -4.14 -19.15
C PHE A 322 10.56 -4.51 -20.09
N ASN A 323 11.08 -5.72 -19.91
CA ASN A 323 12.21 -6.19 -20.73
C ASN A 323 12.14 -7.68 -21.05
N GLY A 324 11.01 -8.35 -20.80
CA GLY A 324 10.82 -9.78 -21.03
C GLY A 324 11.45 -10.67 -19.96
N SER A 325 12.04 -10.10 -18.92
CA SER A 325 12.72 -10.84 -17.85
C SER A 325 12.28 -10.35 -16.48
N ASN A 326 11.67 -11.25 -15.69
CA ASN A 326 11.11 -10.94 -14.38
C ASN A 326 10.07 -9.81 -14.40
N ASP A 327 9.30 -9.66 -15.49
CA ASP A 327 8.30 -8.59 -15.60
C ASP A 327 7.22 -8.69 -14.51
N LEU A 328 6.90 -9.91 -14.04
CA LEU A 328 6.03 -10.11 -12.88
C LEU A 328 6.57 -9.43 -11.60
N GLU A 329 7.89 -9.47 -11.38
CA GLU A 329 8.52 -8.79 -10.25
C GLU A 329 8.43 -7.25 -10.42
N ARG A 330 8.54 -6.74 -11.65
CA ARG A 330 8.36 -5.31 -11.94
C ARG A 330 6.94 -4.84 -11.62
N ILE A 331 5.92 -5.61 -12.02
CA ILE A 331 4.52 -5.37 -11.65
C ILE A 331 4.40 -5.31 -10.13
N TYR A 332 4.98 -6.28 -9.42
CA TYR A 332 4.90 -6.36 -7.97
C TYR A 332 5.56 -5.21 -7.24
N ILE A 333 6.72 -4.75 -7.71
CA ILE A 333 7.39 -3.58 -7.16
C ILE A 333 6.50 -2.34 -7.30
N GLN A 334 5.91 -2.12 -8.49
CA GLN A 334 5.06 -0.95 -8.71
C GLN A 334 3.74 -1.01 -7.92
N GLN A 335 3.13 -2.18 -7.79
CA GLN A 335 1.95 -2.37 -6.94
C GLN A 335 2.26 -2.11 -5.46
N TYR A 336 3.43 -2.56 -4.97
CA TYR A 336 3.86 -2.29 -3.61
C TYR A 336 4.03 -0.80 -3.34
N LEU A 337 4.63 -0.05 -4.29
CA LEU A 337 4.72 1.41 -4.21
C LEU A 337 3.36 2.09 -4.28
N ASN A 338 2.44 1.60 -5.11
CA ASN A 338 1.06 2.10 -5.15
C ASN A 338 0.35 1.96 -3.80
N PHE A 339 0.63 0.90 -3.04
CA PHE A 339 0.07 0.67 -1.71
C PHE A 339 0.81 1.40 -0.58
N TYR A 340 1.72 2.35 -0.87
CA TYR A 340 2.49 3.05 0.17
C TYR A 340 1.63 3.70 1.26
N ARG A 341 0.44 4.22 0.90
CA ARG A 341 -0.54 4.79 1.86
C ARG A 341 -1.63 3.81 2.30
N ASN A 342 -1.66 2.59 1.75
CA ASN A 342 -2.64 1.56 2.06
C ASN A 342 -1.94 0.34 2.69
N ALA A 343 -1.53 0.49 3.95
CA ALA A 343 -0.73 -0.51 4.66
C ALA A 343 -1.44 -1.87 4.80
N SER A 344 -2.78 -1.87 4.92
CA SER A 344 -3.57 -3.10 4.98
C SER A 344 -3.44 -3.92 3.69
N GLU A 345 -3.58 -3.26 2.53
CA GLU A 345 -3.39 -3.92 1.24
C GLU A 345 -1.93 -4.28 0.98
N ALA A 346 -0.98 -3.42 1.36
CA ALA A 346 0.46 -3.74 1.29
C ALA A 346 0.80 -5.00 2.10
N PHE A 347 0.25 -5.16 3.30
CA PHE A 347 0.48 -6.33 4.15
C PHE A 347 -0.10 -7.62 3.56
N VAL A 348 -1.31 -7.56 2.96
CA VAL A 348 -1.88 -8.70 2.23
C VAL A 348 -1.05 -9.02 0.98
N PHE A 349 -0.66 -7.99 0.24
CA PHE A 349 0.13 -8.09 -0.98
C PHE A 349 1.47 -8.78 -0.75
N VAL A 350 2.24 -8.36 0.26
CA VAL A 350 3.54 -8.94 0.60
C VAL A 350 3.39 -10.42 0.98
N ARG A 351 2.38 -10.76 1.79
CA ARG A 351 2.14 -12.16 2.20
C ARG A 351 1.77 -13.05 1.02
N ARG A 352 0.89 -12.57 0.14
CA ARG A 352 0.42 -13.35 -1.01
C ARG A 352 1.51 -13.56 -2.06
N THR A 353 2.33 -12.55 -2.32
CA THR A 353 3.29 -12.56 -3.43
C THR A 353 4.70 -12.96 -3.00
N GLY A 354 5.05 -12.74 -1.73
CA GLY A 354 6.42 -12.84 -1.24
C GLY A 354 7.31 -11.67 -1.67
N TYR A 355 6.74 -10.60 -2.25
CA TYR A 355 7.46 -9.42 -2.71
C TYR A 355 7.25 -8.20 -1.79
N PRO A 356 8.27 -7.37 -1.56
CA PRO A 356 9.64 -7.48 -2.07
C PRO A 356 10.35 -8.74 -1.56
N LYS A 357 11.08 -9.44 -2.44
CA LYS A 357 11.78 -10.68 -2.10
C LYS A 357 13.20 -10.39 -1.62
N ASN A 358 13.74 -11.24 -0.75
CA ASN A 358 15.09 -11.05 -0.17
C ASN A 358 16.19 -10.96 -1.23
N GLY A 359 16.15 -11.81 -2.25
CA GLY A 359 17.18 -11.89 -3.31
C GLY A 359 16.82 -11.13 -4.58
N SER A 360 16.00 -10.07 -4.51
CA SER A 360 15.66 -9.29 -5.70
C SER A 360 16.88 -8.53 -6.23
N ALA A 361 17.09 -8.59 -7.55
CA ALA A 361 18.08 -7.75 -8.22
C ALA A 361 17.59 -6.31 -8.46
N TYR A 362 16.29 -6.05 -8.30
CA TYR A 362 15.67 -4.75 -8.59
C TYR A 362 15.32 -4.01 -7.30
N TYR A 363 14.60 -4.67 -6.39
CA TYR A 363 14.19 -4.13 -5.10
C TYR A 363 14.25 -5.21 -4.02
N ALA A 364 15.43 -5.37 -3.43
CA ALA A 364 15.68 -6.34 -2.37
C ALA A 364 14.98 -5.94 -1.08
N ARG A 365 14.26 -6.88 -0.49
CA ARG A 365 13.79 -6.73 0.89
C ARG A 365 14.98 -6.60 1.83
N GLU A 366 14.91 -5.67 2.76
CA GLU A 366 15.94 -5.55 3.78
C GLU A 366 15.98 -6.75 4.72
N PRO A 367 17.18 -7.07 5.25
CA PRO A 367 17.32 -8.01 6.35
C PRO A 367 16.41 -7.63 7.53
N PHE A 368 15.83 -8.66 8.13
CA PHE A 368 14.96 -8.54 9.30
C PHE A 368 15.18 -9.81 10.13
N ASN A 369 15.60 -9.67 11.39
CA ASN A 369 16.01 -10.82 12.21
C ASN A 369 14.83 -11.54 12.87
N GLU A 370 13.70 -10.87 13.02
CA GLU A 370 12.50 -11.45 13.61
C GLU A 370 11.62 -12.14 12.56
N GLU A 371 10.80 -13.09 12.99
CA GLU A 371 9.77 -13.63 12.12
C GLU A 371 8.68 -12.59 11.88
N ILE A 372 8.10 -12.57 10.67
CA ILE A 372 7.02 -11.64 10.35
C ILE A 372 5.67 -12.32 10.61
N PRO A 373 4.82 -11.76 11.48
CA PRO A 373 3.46 -12.27 11.68
C PRO A 373 2.69 -12.38 10.36
N ARG A 374 2.02 -13.52 10.15
CA ARG A 374 1.18 -13.80 8.97
C ARG A 374 -0.29 -13.56 9.25
N ARG A 375 -0.66 -13.31 10.51
CA ARG A 375 -1.99 -12.88 10.96
C ARG A 375 -1.88 -12.02 12.22
N TRP A 376 -2.97 -11.34 12.54
CA TRP A 376 -3.12 -10.63 13.82
C TRP A 376 -3.54 -11.59 14.93
N TRP A 377 -3.24 -11.23 16.18
CA TRP A 377 -3.88 -11.88 17.33
C TRP A 377 -5.37 -11.54 17.35
N LEU A 378 -6.16 -12.42 17.94
CA LEU A 378 -7.60 -12.25 18.06
C LEU A 378 -7.95 -12.29 19.54
N GLY A 379 -8.62 -11.25 20.02
CA GLY A 379 -9.11 -11.19 21.40
C GLY A 379 -10.34 -12.07 21.59
N ASP A 380 -10.48 -12.63 22.79
CA ASP A 380 -11.69 -13.29 23.25
C ASP A 380 -12.85 -12.27 23.31
N PRO A 381 -13.97 -12.49 22.60
CA PRO A 381 -15.10 -11.55 22.59
C PRO A 381 -15.90 -11.55 23.90
N GLY A 382 -15.55 -12.38 24.88
CA GLY A 382 -16.23 -12.52 26.15
C GLY A 382 -17.25 -13.67 26.16
N GLU A 383 -17.84 -13.91 27.32
CA GLU A 383 -18.66 -15.09 27.61
C GLU A 383 -19.76 -15.35 26.58
N VAL A 384 -20.39 -14.29 26.07
CA VAL A 384 -21.55 -14.39 25.17
C VAL A 384 -21.22 -15.08 23.85
N ASN A 385 -20.01 -14.90 23.29
CA ASN A 385 -19.65 -15.49 21.99
C ASN A 385 -18.34 -16.29 22.01
N ARG A 386 -17.83 -16.62 23.21
CA ARG A 386 -16.57 -17.36 23.39
C ARG A 386 -16.59 -18.74 22.77
N GLU A 387 -17.73 -19.44 22.83
CA GLU A 387 -17.87 -20.79 22.28
C GLU A 387 -17.66 -20.79 20.76
N ASN A 388 -18.39 -19.95 20.02
CA ASN A 388 -18.24 -19.81 18.57
C ASN A 388 -16.83 -19.32 18.19
N TRP A 389 -16.29 -18.36 18.94
CA TRP A 389 -14.92 -17.87 18.73
C TRP A 389 -13.88 -19.00 18.89
N SER A 390 -13.97 -19.77 19.97
CA SER A 390 -13.04 -20.88 20.27
C SER A 390 -13.16 -22.00 19.23
N ALA A 391 -14.39 -22.34 18.83
CA ALA A 391 -14.66 -23.29 17.77
C ALA A 391 -14.04 -22.84 16.44
N ALA A 392 -14.16 -21.55 16.09
CA ALA A 392 -13.62 -21.00 14.87
C ALA A 392 -12.08 -20.94 14.84
N LEU A 393 -11.45 -20.67 15.98
CA LEU A 393 -9.99 -20.75 16.10
C LEU A 393 -9.51 -22.20 15.96
N SER A 394 -10.17 -23.12 16.67
CA SER A 394 -9.86 -24.55 16.62
C SER A 394 -9.99 -25.11 15.20
N ALA A 395 -11.07 -24.77 14.48
CA ALA A 395 -11.30 -25.18 13.09
C ALA A 395 -10.22 -24.65 12.13
N GLN A 396 -9.63 -23.49 12.41
CA GLN A 396 -8.53 -22.94 11.61
C GLN A 396 -7.16 -23.50 12.01
N GLY A 397 -7.07 -24.26 13.11
CA GLY A 397 -5.82 -24.72 13.70
C GLY A 397 -5.06 -23.62 14.43
N PHE A 398 -5.77 -22.61 14.95
CA PHE A 398 -5.17 -21.47 15.63
C PHE A 398 -5.09 -21.70 17.14
N THR A 399 -3.98 -21.32 17.74
CA THR A 399 -3.82 -21.30 19.19
C THR A 399 -4.66 -20.14 19.77
N PRO A 400 -5.63 -20.41 20.66
CA PRO A 400 -6.44 -19.36 21.29
C PRO A 400 -5.59 -18.34 22.05
N ASN A 401 -5.93 -17.06 21.92
CA ASN A 401 -5.27 -15.93 22.59
C ASN A 401 -3.75 -15.80 22.33
N ALA A 402 -3.20 -16.49 21.33
CA ALA A 402 -1.79 -16.34 20.98
C ALA A 402 -1.46 -14.91 20.54
N GLN A 403 -0.45 -14.33 21.16
CA GLN A 403 0.08 -12.99 20.88
C GLN A 403 1.58 -13.02 20.58
N ASP A 404 2.24 -14.17 20.73
CA ASP A 404 3.66 -14.34 20.45
C ASP A 404 3.93 -14.42 18.93
N VAL A 405 5.04 -13.82 18.52
CA VAL A 405 5.45 -13.76 17.11
C VAL A 405 5.57 -15.15 16.47
N PRO A 406 6.20 -16.17 17.09
CA PRO A 406 6.33 -17.50 16.49
C PRO A 406 5.00 -18.18 16.16
N THR A 407 3.99 -18.00 17.01
CA THR A 407 2.65 -18.54 16.73
C THR A 407 1.96 -17.74 15.63
N LEU A 408 2.05 -16.41 15.64
CA LEU A 408 1.41 -15.55 14.65
C LEU A 408 2.08 -15.62 13.26
N SER A 409 3.36 -15.97 13.18
CA SER A 409 4.12 -16.17 11.95
C SER A 409 3.82 -17.53 11.30
N SER A 410 3.67 -18.58 12.10
CA SER A 410 3.49 -19.96 11.62
C SER A 410 2.03 -20.30 11.29
N GLN A 411 1.07 -19.76 12.04
CA GLN A 411 -0.36 -20.08 11.86
C GLN A 411 -1.02 -19.15 10.85
N ARG A 412 -1.13 -19.62 9.60
CA ARG A 412 -1.63 -18.83 8.48
C ARG A 412 -3.15 -18.89 8.30
N ILE A 413 -3.74 -17.75 7.94
CA ILE A 413 -5.14 -17.67 7.48
C ILE A 413 -5.35 -18.44 6.19
N TRP A 414 -6.58 -18.89 5.95
CA TRP A 414 -6.93 -19.83 4.89
C TRP A 414 -6.29 -19.48 3.54
N TYR A 415 -6.50 -18.27 3.01
CA TYR A 415 -5.97 -17.90 1.69
C TYR A 415 -4.44 -17.79 1.65
N ASP A 416 -3.80 -17.59 2.80
CA ASP A 416 -2.35 -17.42 2.95
C ASP A 416 -1.60 -18.76 3.17
N LYS A 417 -2.32 -19.88 3.37
CA LYS A 417 -1.69 -21.18 3.67
C LYS A 417 -0.74 -21.67 2.57
N ASN A 418 -1.09 -21.43 1.31
CA ASN A 418 -0.29 -21.86 0.14
C ASN A 418 0.52 -20.70 -0.48
N ALA A 419 0.48 -19.52 0.15
CA ALA A 419 1.29 -18.40 -0.28
C ALA A 419 2.78 -18.64 0.05
N PRO A 420 3.71 -18.00 -0.65
CA PRO A 420 5.15 -18.12 -0.38
C PRO A 420 5.55 -17.77 1.06
#